data_AF-A0A317IR59-F1
#
_entry.id   AF-A0A317IR59-F1
#
_cell.length_a   1.000
_cell.length_b   1.000
_cell.length_c   1.000
_cell.angle_alpha   90.00
_cell.angle_beta   90.00
_cell.angle_gamma   90.00
#
_symmetry.space_group_name_H-M   'P 1'
#
loop_
_entity.id
_entity.type
_entity.pdbx_description
1 polymer ?
#
loop_
_entity_poly.entity_id
_entity_poly.type
_entity_poly.pdbx_seq_one_letter_code
_entity_poly.pdbx_strand_id
1 'polypeptide(L)'
;MLLRRSANLDDVDQLPLRMLANLGDAVSGLYERERAIFSCASAKQMHRQVKERVNAKTQADLLDQITDLLNEKELNLVRRARNLKTAHHRKSDQSFYRKATAFEALIGYLYMADVKRLNELFEALDRIRSGQERQPES
;
A
#
# COMPACT_ATOMS: atom_id res chain seq x y z
N MET A 1 9.32 11.38 -14.14
CA MET A 1 8.10 12.17 -13.83
C MET A 1 6.93 11.48 -14.53
N LEU A 2 6.08 10.77 -13.80
CA LEU A 2 4.90 10.13 -14.39
C LEU A 2 3.91 11.25 -14.80
N LEU A 3 3.53 11.27 -16.08
CA LEU A 3 2.58 12.21 -16.68
C LEU A 3 1.25 12.10 -15.94
N ARG A 4 1.00 13.01 -14.99
CA ARG A 4 -0.25 13.02 -14.25
C ARG A 4 -1.17 14.08 -14.84
N ARG A 5 -2.35 13.64 -15.26
CA ARG A 5 -3.47 14.53 -15.56
C ARG A 5 -3.84 15.22 -14.24
N SER A 6 -3.91 16.54 -14.20
CA SER A 6 -4.42 17.26 -13.02
C SER A 6 -5.83 16.76 -12.75
N ALA A 7 -5.99 15.93 -11.72
CA ALA A 7 -7.28 15.47 -11.24
C ALA A 7 -7.75 16.43 -10.15
N ASN A 8 -9.00 16.86 -10.22
CA ASN A 8 -9.63 17.60 -9.13
C ASN A 8 -9.84 16.66 -7.94
N LEU A 9 -9.65 17.14 -6.71
CA LEU A 9 -9.81 16.32 -5.50
C LEU A 9 -11.23 15.76 -5.37
N ASP A 10 -12.23 16.54 -5.78
CA ASP A 10 -13.65 16.12 -5.78
C ASP A 10 -13.89 14.92 -6.71
N ASP A 11 -13.13 14.82 -7.81
CA ASP A 11 -13.22 13.68 -8.74
C ASP A 11 -12.60 12.43 -8.12
N VAL A 12 -11.49 12.60 -7.39
CA VAL A 12 -10.75 11.50 -6.76
C VAL A 12 -11.55 10.87 -5.62
N ASP A 13 -12.23 11.69 -4.82
CA ASP A 13 -13.10 11.22 -3.73
C ASP A 13 -14.28 10.36 -4.20
N GLN A 14 -14.69 10.52 -5.45
CA GLN A 14 -15.78 9.78 -6.09
C GLN A 14 -15.32 8.52 -6.82
N LEU A 15 -14.01 8.29 -6.96
CA LEU A 15 -13.50 7.11 -7.67
C LEU A 15 -13.89 5.81 -6.94
N PRO A 16 -14.25 4.75 -7.68
CA PRO A 16 -14.51 3.45 -7.07
C PRO A 16 -13.29 2.95 -6.29
N LEU A 17 -13.49 2.60 -5.02
CA LEU A 17 -12.40 2.13 -4.14
C LEU A 17 -11.64 0.93 -4.71
N ARG A 18 -12.29 0.07 -5.50
CA ARG A 18 -11.65 -1.05 -6.18
C ARG A 18 -10.67 -0.59 -7.26
N MET A 19 -10.97 0.50 -7.97
CA MET A 19 -10.05 1.10 -8.95
C MET A 19 -8.85 1.75 -8.24
N LEU A 20 -9.11 2.44 -7.12
CA LEU A 20 -8.04 2.99 -6.28
C LEU A 20 -7.12 1.89 -5.74
N ALA A 21 -7.67 0.77 -5.26
CA ALA A 21 -6.88 -0.37 -4.83
C ALA A 21 -6.02 -0.93 -5.97
N ASN A 22 -6.61 -1.15 -7.15
CA ASN A 22 -5.84 -1.61 -8.31
C ASN A 22 -4.68 -0.65 -8.68
N LEU A 23 -4.91 0.66 -8.60
CA LEU A 23 -3.85 1.65 -8.83
C LEU A 23 -2.79 1.59 -7.74
N GLY A 24 -3.19 1.48 -6.48
CA GLY A 24 -2.27 1.44 -5.35
C GLY A 24 -1.42 0.17 -5.30
N ASP A 25 -1.91 -0.98 -5.76
CA ASP A 25 -1.09 -2.18 -5.96
C ASP A 25 0.03 -1.92 -6.96
N ALA A 26 -0.28 -1.28 -8.09
CA ALA A 26 0.73 -0.90 -9.09
C ALA A 26 1.76 0.09 -8.52
N VAL A 27 1.31 1.11 -7.78
CA VAL A 27 2.18 2.11 -7.14
C VAL A 27 3.07 1.46 -6.08
N SER A 28 2.52 0.59 -5.23
CA SER A 28 3.29 -0.15 -4.21
C SER A 28 4.34 -1.05 -4.85
N GLY A 29 3.95 -1.77 -5.92
CA GLY A 29 4.86 -2.59 -6.69
C GLY A 29 5.98 -1.78 -7.35
N LEU A 30 5.70 -0.57 -7.85
CA LEU A 30 6.74 0.31 -8.41
C LEU A 30 7.69 0.77 -7.31
N TYR A 31 7.16 1.27 -6.20
CA TYR A 31 7.92 1.72 -5.04
C TYR A 31 8.89 0.64 -4.53
N GLU A 32 8.41 -0.60 -4.35
CA GLU A 32 9.26 -1.70 -3.91
C GLU A 32 10.33 -2.11 -4.92
N ARG A 33 10.05 -1.98 -6.23
CA ARG A 33 11.04 -2.22 -7.28
C ARG A 33 12.13 -1.15 -7.28
N GLU A 34 11.75 0.12 -7.12
CA GLU A 34 12.72 1.23 -7.00
C GLU A 34 13.65 1.04 -5.80
N ARG A 35 13.14 0.54 -4.67
CA ARG A 35 13.96 0.19 -3.49
C ARG A 35 14.89 -1.00 -3.74
N ALA A 36 14.42 -2.00 -4.49
CA ALA A 36 15.16 -3.25 -4.72
C ALA A 36 16.17 -3.17 -5.87
N ILE A 37 16.03 -2.21 -6.80
CA ILE A 37 16.76 -2.21 -8.08
C ILE A 37 18.29 -2.16 -7.90
N PHE A 38 18.78 -1.43 -6.90
CA PHE A 38 20.22 -1.30 -6.63
C PHE A 38 20.79 -2.37 -5.68
N SER A 39 19.94 -3.20 -5.07
CA SER A 39 20.35 -4.22 -4.08
C SER A 39 20.20 -5.66 -4.59
N CYS A 40 19.63 -5.86 -5.79
CA CYS A 40 19.41 -7.18 -6.37
C CYS A 40 20.39 -7.49 -7.50
N ALA A 41 20.97 -8.69 -7.51
CA ALA A 41 21.89 -9.13 -8.56
C ALA A 41 21.17 -9.59 -9.85
N SER A 42 19.86 -9.78 -9.82
CA SER A 42 19.07 -10.22 -10.99
C SER A 42 17.60 -9.84 -10.88
N ALA A 43 16.91 -9.81 -12.04
CA ALA A 43 15.47 -9.62 -12.12
C ALA A 43 14.68 -10.69 -11.34
N LYS A 44 15.16 -11.94 -11.32
CA LYS A 44 14.55 -13.04 -10.56
C LYS A 44 14.59 -12.79 -9.05
N GLN A 45 15.74 -12.33 -8.55
CA GLN A 45 15.89 -11.97 -7.14
C GLN A 45 14.99 -10.80 -6.76
N MET A 46 14.96 -9.75 -7.60
CA MET A 46 14.10 -8.59 -7.41
C MET A 46 12.62 -8.97 -7.39
N HIS A 47 12.16 -9.80 -8.35
CA HIS A 47 10.77 -10.25 -8.38
C HIS A 47 10.38 -11.00 -7.11
N ARG A 48 11.24 -11.90 -6.63
CA ARG A 48 10.99 -12.64 -5.37
C ARG A 48 10.88 -11.68 -4.19
N GLN A 49 11.85 -10.77 -4.01
CA GLN A 49 11.87 -9.83 -2.90
C GLN A 49 10.68 -8.87 -2.93
N VAL A 50 10.34 -8.33 -4.11
CA VAL A 50 9.17 -7.46 -4.28
C VAL A 50 7.89 -8.21 -3.94
N LYS A 51 7.72 -9.44 -4.45
CA LYS A 51 6.55 -10.28 -4.16
C LYS A 51 6.38 -10.53 -2.66
N GLU A 52 7.47 -10.77 -1.94
CA GLU A 52 7.46 -10.92 -0.48
C GLU A 52 7.04 -9.62 0.22
N ARG A 53 7.44 -8.45 -0.28
CA ARG A 53 7.10 -7.15 0.34
C ARG A 53 5.69 -6.66 0.03
N VAL A 54 5.13 -7.03 -1.13
CA VAL A 54 3.80 -6.59 -1.58
C VAL A 54 2.72 -7.66 -1.41
N ASN A 55 3.00 -8.79 -0.75
CA ASN A 55 1.95 -9.79 -0.53
C ASN A 55 0.87 -9.27 0.44
N ALA A 56 -0.34 -9.85 0.35
CA ALA A 56 -1.49 -9.40 1.12
C ALA A 56 -1.29 -9.42 2.64
N LYS A 57 -0.55 -10.39 3.18
CA LYS A 57 -0.28 -10.46 4.63
C LYS A 57 0.61 -9.30 5.06
N THR A 58 1.72 -9.09 4.35
CA THR A 58 2.63 -7.97 4.63
C THR A 58 1.92 -6.63 4.52
N GLN A 59 1.09 -6.42 3.50
CA GLN A 59 0.33 -5.17 3.36
C GLN A 59 -0.71 -4.98 4.48
N ALA A 60 -1.36 -6.06 4.93
CA ALA A 60 -2.27 -6.00 6.07
C ALA A 60 -1.55 -5.60 7.37
N ASP A 61 -0.38 -6.18 7.62
CA ASP A 61 0.44 -5.88 8.80
C ASP A 61 0.98 -4.44 8.76
N LEU A 62 1.35 -3.93 7.57
CA LEU A 62 1.78 -2.55 7.40
C LEU A 62 0.64 -1.56 7.66
N LEU A 63 -0.58 -1.86 7.19
CA LEU A 63 -1.75 -1.03 7.46
C LEU A 63 -1.99 -0.87 8.97
N ASP A 64 -1.91 -1.97 9.73
CA ASP A 64 -2.09 -1.93 11.18
C ASP A 64 -1.05 -1.01 11.84
N GLN A 65 0.21 -1.06 11.39
CA GLN A 65 1.31 -0.26 11.95
C GLN A 65 1.23 1.24 11.63
N ILE A 66 0.61 1.62 10.50
CA ILE A 66 0.46 3.04 10.12
C ILE A 66 -0.89 3.63 10.55
N THR A 67 -1.81 2.83 11.11
CA THR A 67 -3.19 3.27 11.38
C THR A 67 -3.25 4.53 12.23
N ASP A 68 -2.38 4.65 13.24
CA ASP A 68 -2.32 5.82 14.14
C ASP A 68 -1.70 7.06 13.49
N LEU A 69 -1.06 6.91 12.32
CA LEU A 69 -0.50 8.01 11.53
C LEU A 69 -1.53 8.60 10.56
N LEU A 70 -2.68 7.95 10.39
CA LEU A 70 -3.70 8.33 9.42
C LEU A 70 -4.62 9.41 9.97
N ASN A 71 -4.94 10.40 9.14
CA ASN A 71 -5.97 11.38 9.46
C ASN A 71 -7.38 10.80 9.31
N GLU A 72 -8.40 11.55 9.72
CA GLU A 72 -9.80 11.10 9.70
C GLU A 72 -10.29 10.70 8.29
N LYS A 73 -9.87 11.44 7.25
CA LYS A 73 -10.26 11.17 5.85
C LYS A 73 -9.65 9.85 5.38
N GLU A 74 -8.36 9.65 5.65
CA GLU A 74 -7.62 8.43 5.35
C GLU A 74 -8.22 7.22 6.08
N LEU A 75 -8.52 7.36 7.38
CA LEU A 75 -9.18 6.33 8.19
C LEU A 75 -10.57 5.98 7.65
N ASN A 76 -11.37 6.96 7.25
CA ASN A 76 -12.68 6.72 6.65
C ASN A 76 -12.55 5.91 5.34
N LEU A 77 -11.61 6.30 4.46
CA LEU A 77 -11.33 5.61 3.21
C LEU A 77 -10.92 4.15 3.46
N VAL A 78 -9.98 3.92 4.40
CA VAL A 78 -9.55 2.57 4.81
C VAL A 78 -10.74 1.75 5.31
N ARG A 79 -11.59 2.32 6.18
CA ARG A 79 -12.79 1.64 6.70
C ARG A 79 -13.74 1.22 5.58
N ARG A 80 -14.02 2.10 4.61
CA ARG A 80 -14.87 1.79 3.46
C ARG A 80 -14.25 0.71 2.57
N ALA A 81 -12.94 0.79 2.32
CA ALA A 81 -12.23 -0.16 1.46
C ALA A 81 -12.18 -1.58 2.05
N ARG A 82 -12.06 -1.72 3.39
CA ARG A 82 -12.15 -3.04 4.06
C ARG A 82 -13.50 -3.74 3.86
N ASN A 83 -14.56 -3.01 3.53
CA ASN A 83 -15.89 -3.57 3.30
C ASN A 83 -16.13 -4.00 1.85
N LEU A 84 -15.16 -3.81 0.95
CA LEU A 84 -15.24 -4.33 -0.41
C LEU A 84 -15.36 -5.86 -0.41
N LYS A 85 -16.29 -6.38 -1.21
CA LYS A 85 -16.43 -7.83 -1.39
C LYS A 85 -15.13 -8.41 -1.97
N THR A 86 -14.57 -9.41 -1.30
CA THR A 86 -13.40 -10.15 -1.80
C THR A 86 -13.86 -11.32 -2.64
N ALA A 87 -13.12 -11.63 -3.72
CA ALA A 87 -13.41 -12.80 -4.58
C ALA A 87 -12.95 -14.13 -3.92
N HIS A 88 -12.24 -14.07 -2.80
CA HIS A 88 -11.71 -15.24 -2.10
C HIS A 88 -12.80 -15.98 -1.31
N HIS A 89 -12.94 -17.27 -1.59
CA HIS A 89 -14.03 -18.11 -1.11
C HIS A 89 -13.88 -18.54 0.36
N ARG A 90 -12.66 -18.53 0.93
CA ARG A 90 -12.40 -18.96 2.31
C ARG A 90 -12.54 -17.79 3.28
N LYS A 91 -13.53 -17.85 4.19
CA LYS A 91 -13.84 -16.79 5.17
C LYS A 91 -12.67 -16.42 6.10
N SER A 92 -11.85 -17.39 6.51
CA SER A 92 -10.70 -17.19 7.42
C SER A 92 -9.66 -16.23 6.85
N ASP A 93 -9.46 -16.26 5.53
CA ASP A 93 -8.43 -15.49 4.87
C ASP A 93 -8.91 -14.08 4.49
N GLN A 94 -10.23 -13.84 4.53
CA GLN A 94 -10.81 -12.58 4.05
C GLN A 94 -10.38 -11.36 4.86
N SER A 95 -10.06 -11.50 6.16
CA SER A 95 -9.72 -10.35 7.00
C SER A 95 -8.45 -9.65 6.55
N PHE A 96 -7.35 -10.40 6.34
CA PHE A 96 -6.09 -9.80 5.89
C PHE A 96 -6.15 -9.37 4.42
N TYR A 97 -6.85 -10.11 3.54
CA TYR A 97 -7.06 -9.64 2.16
C TYR A 97 -7.84 -8.32 2.11
N ARG A 98 -8.87 -8.14 2.96
CA ARG A 98 -9.60 -6.86 3.05
C ARG A 98 -8.72 -5.72 3.56
N LYS A 99 -7.83 -6.00 4.52
CA LYS A 99 -6.83 -5.02 4.98
C LYS A 99 -5.84 -4.67 3.87
N ALA A 100 -5.31 -5.65 3.16
CA ALA A 100 -4.43 -5.43 2.00
C ALA A 100 -5.11 -4.54 0.95
N THR A 101 -6.33 -4.88 0.52
CA THR A 101 -7.09 -4.05 -0.43
C THR A 101 -7.35 -2.63 0.10
N ALA A 102 -7.53 -2.46 1.42
CA ALA A 102 -7.69 -1.14 2.00
C ALA A 102 -6.38 -0.33 2.01
N PHE A 103 -5.25 -0.98 2.24
CA PHE A 103 -3.93 -0.38 2.12
C PHE A 103 -3.63 0.06 0.68
N GLU A 104 -3.91 -0.83 -0.29
CA GLU A 104 -3.80 -0.50 -1.71
C GLU A 104 -4.72 0.69 -2.06
N ALA A 105 -5.96 0.70 -1.59
CA ALA A 105 -6.88 1.81 -1.84
C ALA A 105 -6.37 3.14 -1.27
N LEU A 106 -5.76 3.13 -0.08
CA LEU A 106 -5.14 4.29 0.53
C LEU A 106 -3.97 4.81 -0.33
N ILE A 107 -3.08 3.93 -0.77
CA ILE A 107 -1.94 4.30 -1.62
C ILE A 107 -2.43 4.88 -2.95
N GLY A 108 -3.39 4.22 -3.60
CA GLY A 108 -3.95 4.70 -4.87
C GLY A 108 -4.65 6.05 -4.72
N TYR A 109 -5.37 6.25 -3.61
CA TYR A 109 -5.97 7.53 -3.28
C TYR A 109 -4.92 8.62 -3.08
N LEU A 110 -3.92 8.41 -2.24
CA LEU A 110 -2.88 9.41 -1.98
C LEU A 110 -2.06 9.69 -3.25
N TYR A 111 -1.77 8.67 -4.07
CA TYR A 111 -1.16 8.87 -5.38
C TYR A 111 -2.00 9.79 -6.27
N MET A 112 -3.33 9.72 -6.18
CA MET A 112 -4.29 10.51 -6.96
C MET A 112 -4.75 11.81 -6.30
N ALA A 113 -4.50 12.04 -5.02
CA ALA A 113 -4.92 13.24 -4.31
C ALA A 113 -3.73 14.07 -3.83
N ASP A 114 -2.74 13.44 -3.20
CA ASP A 114 -1.65 14.12 -2.49
C ASP A 114 -0.38 13.25 -2.48
N VAL A 115 0.48 13.49 -3.47
CA VAL A 115 1.75 12.75 -3.60
C VAL A 115 2.74 13.13 -2.50
N LYS A 116 2.64 14.34 -1.94
CA LYS A 116 3.50 14.72 -0.83
C LYS A 116 3.15 13.87 0.39
N ARG A 117 1.86 13.76 0.71
CA ARG A 117 1.38 12.88 1.79
C ARG A 117 1.68 11.40 1.52
N LEU A 118 1.61 10.95 0.26
CA LEU A 118 2.04 9.60 -0.12
C LEU A 118 3.52 9.36 0.23
N ASN A 119 4.40 10.31 -0.11
CA ASN A 119 5.83 10.19 0.18
C ASN A 119 6.09 10.16 1.69
N GLU A 120 5.42 11.02 2.47
CA GLU A 120 5.50 10.99 3.94
C GLU A 120 5.09 9.63 4.52
N LEU A 121 4.03 9.02 3.96
CA LEU A 121 3.57 7.70 4.37
C LEU A 121 4.61 6.62 4.03
N PHE A 122 5.21 6.66 2.84
CA PHE A 122 6.27 5.74 2.44
C PHE A 122 7.53 5.88 3.31
N GLU A 123 7.92 7.10 3.67
CA GLU A 123 9.02 7.34 4.60
C GLU A 123 8.72 6.78 6.00
N ALA A 124 7.48 6.85 6.48
CA ALA A 124 7.08 6.22 7.74
C ALA A 124 7.17 4.68 7.64
N LEU A 125 6.69 4.10 6.55
CA LEU A 125 6.77 2.65 6.31
C LEU A 125 8.22 2.15 6.25
N ASP A 126 9.12 2.90 5.61
CA ASP A 126 10.53 2.54 5.54
C ASP A 126 11.19 2.60 6.92
N ARG A 127 10.87 3.60 7.76
CA ARG A 127 11.34 3.65 9.16
C ARG A 127 10.86 2.46 9.99
N ILE A 128 9.59 2.08 9.84
CA ILE A 128 9.00 0.92 10.53
C ILE A 128 9.77 -0.35 10.17
N ARG A 129 10.04 -0.57 8.87
CA ARG A 129 10.78 -1.74 8.37
C ARG A 129 12.23 -1.77 8.85
N SER A 130 12.94 -0.64 8.81
CA SER A 130 14.31 -0.54 9.33
C SER A 130 14.42 -0.65 10.86
N GLY A 131 13.31 -0.49 11.58
CA GLY A 131 13.19 -0.81 13.00
C GLY A 131 13.10 -2.32 13.26
N GLN A 132 12.46 -3.07 12.35
CA GLN A 132 12.33 -4.53 12.45
C GLN A 132 13.63 -5.27 12.10
N GLU A 133 14.46 -4.73 11.21
CA GLU A 133 15.76 -5.31 10.82
C GLU A 133 16.84 -5.18 11.91
N ARG A 134 16.58 -4.42 13.00
CA ARG A 134 17.55 -4.12 14.07
C ARG A 134 17.45 -4.99 15.32
N GLN A 135 16.63 -6.04 15.33
CA GLN A 135 16.67 -7.07 16.37
C GLN A 135 17.41 -8.31 15.83
N PRO A 136 18.71 -8.49 16.12
CA PRO A 136 19.27 -9.84 16.10
C PRO A 136 18.70 -10.58 17.30
N GLU A 137 18.04 -11.71 17.04
CA GLU A 137 17.70 -12.68 18.08
C GLU A 137 18.97 -13.02 18.87
N SER A 138 18.91 -12.77 20.18
CA SER A 138 19.89 -13.23 21.17
C SER A 138 19.68 -14.69 21.52
#